data_AF-C2BDY3-F1
#
_entry.id   AF-C2BDY3-F1
#
_cell.length_a   1.000
_cell.length_b   1.000
_cell.length_c   1.000
_cell.angle_alpha   90.00
_cell.angle_beta   90.00
_cell.angle_gamma   90.00
#
_symmetry.space_group_name_H-M   'P 1'
#
loop_
_entity.id
_entity.type
_entity.pdbx_description
1 polymer ?
#
loop_
_entity_poly.entity_id
_entity_poly.type
_entity_poly.pdbx_seq_one_letter_code
_entity_poly.pdbx_strand_id
1 'polypeptide(L)' 'FGNLIAGLQIAVTQPIRLDDVVIVEGEWGRIEEIGSSYVVVRIWDERRMVVPLTWFIENPFQNWTRRSADLLGTA' A
#
# COMPACT_ATOMS: atom_id res chain seq x y z
N PHE A 1 -27.24 -2.35 4.70
CA PHE A 1 -26.93 -1.74 3.39
C PHE A 1 -27.02 -0.22 3.43
N GLY A 2 -26.35 0.42 4.39
CA GLY A 2 -26.31 1.87 4.51
C GLY A 2 -25.09 2.20 5.36
N ASN A 3 -23.96 2.43 4.69
CA ASN A 3 -22.68 2.96 5.20
C ASN A 3 -21.60 2.93 4.10
N LEU A 4 -21.81 2.16 3.02
CA LEU A 4 -20.89 2.03 1.88
C LEU A 4 -20.71 3.34 1.06
N ILE A 5 -21.55 4.36 1.26
CA ILE A 5 -21.63 5.55 0.37
C ILE A 5 -21.05 6.83 1.02
N ALA A 6 -20.72 6.84 2.32
CA ALA A 6 -20.22 8.06 2.99
C ALA A 6 -18.67 8.25 2.96
N GLY A 7 -17.90 7.22 2.58
CA GLY A 7 -16.43 7.22 2.68
C GLY A 7 -15.65 7.42 1.38
N LEU A 8 -16.34 7.62 0.25
CA LEU A 8 -15.75 8.08 -1.02
C LEU A 8 -15.30 9.56 -0.93
N GLN A 9 -14.99 10.08 0.26
CA GLN A 9 -14.33 11.36 0.48
C GLN A 9 -12.80 11.26 0.56
N ILE A 10 -12.23 10.08 0.30
CA ILE A 10 -10.78 9.95 0.06
C ILE A 10 -10.57 9.75 -1.43
N ALA A 11 -10.92 10.79 -2.20
CA ALA A 11 -10.11 11.08 -3.35
C ALA A 11 -8.69 11.35 -2.82
N VAL A 12 -7.77 10.42 -3.05
CA VAL A 12 -6.35 10.73 -3.26
C VAL A 12 -5.72 11.57 -2.12
N THR A 13 -5.62 10.99 -0.93
CA THR A 13 -4.30 11.07 -0.29
C THR A 13 -3.59 9.83 -0.80
N GLN A 14 -2.42 9.94 -1.44
CA GLN A 14 -1.72 8.77 -1.97
C GLN A 14 -0.77 8.24 -0.87
N PRO A 15 -1.19 7.29 -0.01
CA PRO A 15 -0.27 6.64 0.90
C PRO A 15 0.64 5.63 0.23
N ILE A 16 0.29 5.25 -1.01
CA ILE A 16 0.79 4.07 -1.72
C ILE A 16 1.01 4.45 -3.19
N ARG A 17 2.21 4.18 -3.70
CA ARG A 17 2.61 4.39 -5.10
C ARG A 17 3.03 3.06 -5.73
N LEU A 18 2.96 3.02 -7.06
CA LEU A 18 3.61 1.94 -7.81
C LEU A 18 5.10 1.90 -7.42
N ASP A 19 5.66 0.69 -7.33
CA ASP A 19 7.02 0.44 -6.89
C ASP A 19 7.35 0.78 -5.42
N ASP A 20 6.37 1.17 -4.61
CA ASP A 20 6.61 1.33 -3.17
C ASP A 20 6.96 -0.02 -2.53
N VAL A 21 7.90 0.03 -1.59
CA VAL A 21 8.27 -1.12 -0.77
C VAL A 21 7.46 -1.07 0.51
N VAL A 22 6.66 -2.10 0.73
CA VAL A 22 5.71 -2.16 1.83
C VAL A 22 5.83 -3.46 2.61
N ILE A 23 5.38 -3.42 3.87
CA ILE A 23 5.09 -4.61 4.66
C ILE A 23 3.59 -4.64 4.92
N VAL A 24 2.94 -5.70 4.46
CA VAL A 24 1.49 -5.95 4.58
C VAL A 24 1.31 -7.35 5.15
N GLU A 25 0.53 -7.47 6.23
CA GLU A 25 0.32 -8.75 6.95
C GLU A 25 1.60 -9.50 7.34
N GLY A 26 2.69 -8.76 7.59
CA GLY A 26 4.00 -9.35 7.93
C GLY A 26 4.80 -9.83 6.72
N GLU A 27 4.23 -9.75 5.51
CA GLU A 27 4.91 -10.06 4.26
C GLU A 27 5.53 -8.79 3.67
N TRP A 28 6.80 -8.88 3.32
CA TRP A 28 7.55 -7.81 2.67
C TRP A 28 7.46 -7.95 1.15
N GLY A 29 7.12 -6.86 0.46
CA GLY A 29 7.04 -6.87 -0.98
C GLY A 29 6.96 -5.49 -1.60
N ARG A 30 6.92 -5.49 -2.94
CA ARG A 30 6.84 -4.28 -3.75
C ARG A 30 5.50 -4.19 -4.44
N ILE A 31 4.96 -2.99 -4.56
CA ILE A 31 3.71 -2.76 -5.26
C ILE A 31 3.92 -2.90 -6.76
N GLU A 32 3.29 -3.92 -7.32
CA GLU A 32 3.38 -4.31 -8.74
C GLU A 32 2.22 -3.71 -9.55
N GLU A 33 1.04 -3.57 -8.96
CA GLU A 33 -0.15 -3.04 -9.64
C GLU A 33 -1.10 -2.36 -8.65
N ILE A 34 -1.72 -1.25 -9.06
CA ILE A 34 -2.82 -0.59 -8.33
C ILE A 34 -4.06 -0.62 -9.22
N GLY A 35 -5.00 -1.49 -8.88
CA GLY A 35 -6.33 -1.56 -9.49
C GLY A 35 -7.31 -0.59 -8.85
N SER A 36 -8.55 -0.58 -9.35
CA SER A 36 -9.63 0.27 -8.83
C SER A 36 -10.14 -0.17 -7.46
N SER A 37 -10.01 -1.45 -7.12
CA SER A 37 -10.51 -2.04 -5.86
C SER A 37 -9.47 -2.90 -5.13
N TYR A 38 -8.28 -3.06 -5.69
CA TYR A 38 -7.22 -3.92 -5.15
C TYR A 38 -5.83 -3.37 -5.46
N VAL A 39 -4.84 -3.87 -4.74
CA VAL A 39 -3.41 -3.64 -4.97
C VAL A 39 -2.71 -4.99 -5.03
N VAL A 40 -1.80 -5.16 -5.97
CA VAL A 40 -0.95 -6.34 -6.08
C VAL A 40 0.41 -6.02 -5.47
N VAL A 41 0.80 -6.80 -4.46
CA VAL A 41 2.12 -6.76 -3.84
C VAL A 41 2.89 -7.99 -4.31
N ARG A 42 3.99 -7.77 -5.03
CA ARG A 42 4.95 -8.82 -5.36
C ARG A 42 5.81 -9.08 -4.14
N ILE A 43 5.62 -10.25 -3.54
CA ILE A 43 6.42 -10.74 -2.42
C ILE A 43 7.80 -11.17 -2.94
N TRP A 44 8.79 -11.17 -2.06
CA TRP A 44 10.17 -11.53 -2.37
C TRP A 44 10.35 -12.96 -2.89
N ASP A 45 9.43 -13.86 -2.56
CA ASP A 45 9.38 -15.25 -3.04
C ASP A 45 8.61 -15.40 -4.36
N GLU A 46 8.43 -14.30 -5.09
CA GLU A 46 7.72 -14.18 -6.37
C GLU A 46 6.21 -14.42 -6.33
N ARG A 47 5.61 -14.64 -5.15
CA ARG A 47 4.14 -14.66 -5.02
C ARG A 47 3.55 -13.27 -5.25
N ARG A 48 2.34 -13.24 -5.82
CA ARG A 48 1.53 -12.02 -5.94
C ARG A 48 0.45 -12.06 -4.88
N MET A 49 0.58 -11.21 -3.88
CA MET A 49 -0.44 -10.99 -2.88
C MET A 49 -1.42 -9.94 -3.39
N VAL A 50 -2.69 -10.29 -3.54
CA VAL A 50 -3.75 -9.39 -3.97
C VAL A 50 -4.50 -8.89 -2.74
N VAL A 51 -4.41 -7.60 -2.45
CA VAL A 51 -4.95 -6.98 -1.24
C VAL A 51 -6.07 -6.01 -1.61
N PRO A 52 -7.29 -6.17 -1.09
CA PRO A 52 -8.37 -5.22 -1.31
C PRO A 52 -8.01 -3.82 -0.81
N LEU A 53 -8.38 -2.76 -1.54
CA LEU A 53 -8.11 -1.39 -1.09
C LEU A 53 -8.76 -1.06 0.26
N THR A 54 -9.92 -1.67 0.57
CA THR A 54 -10.58 -1.53 1.87
C THR A 54 -9.70 -2.01 3.02
N TRP A 55 -8.85 -3.03 2.80
CA TRP A 55 -7.94 -3.53 3.83
C TRP A 55 -6.92 -2.48 4.25
N PHE A 56 -6.34 -1.72 3.30
CA PHE A 56 -5.39 -0.63 3.59
C PHE A 56 -6.01 0.56 4.33
N ILE A 57 -7.33 0.70 4.27
CA ILE A 57 -8.08 1.71 5.02
C ILE A 57 -8.33 1.24 6.45
N GLU A 58 -8.61 -0.05 6.63
CA GLU A 58 -9.00 -0.65 7.90
C GLU A 58 -7.79 -1.11 8.75
N ASN A 59 -6.65 -1.39 8.11
CA ASN A 59 -5.49 -2.00 8.76
C ASN A 59 -4.23 -1.16 8.57
N PRO A 60 -3.36 -1.08 9.59
CA PRO A 60 -2.06 -0.44 9.45
C PRO A 60 -1.13 -1.27 8.55
N PHE A 61 -0.22 -0.58 7.88
CA PHE A 61 0.86 -1.16 7.09
C PHE A 61 2.10 -0.28 7.19
N GLN A 62 3.26 -0.82 6.79
CA GLN A 62 4.49 -0.03 6.72
C GLN A 62 4.79 0.29 5.26
N ASN A 63 5.11 1.55 4.98
CA ASN A 63 5.63 1.97 3.68
C ASN A 63 7.04 2.54 3.88
N TRP A 64 8.03 1.79 3.40
CA TRP A 64 9.45 2.09 3.58
C TRP A 64 9.98 3.12 2.58
N THR A 65 9.25 3.36 1.48
CA THR A 65 9.61 4.33 0.43
C THR A 65 8.76 5.62 0.50
N ARG A 66 7.93 5.77 1.53
CA ARG A 66 6.97 6.88 1.69
C ARG A 66 7.61 8.27 1.75
N ARG A 67 8.86 8.42 2.21
CA ARG A 67 9.45 9.74 2.51
C ARG A 67 10.93 9.96 2.19
N SER A 68 11.67 8.99 1.65
CA SER A 68 13.12 9.21 1.45
C SER A 68 13.71 8.40 0.30
N ALA A 69 13.95 9.12 -0.81
CA ALA A 69 15.22 8.99 -1.54
C ALA A 69 16.31 9.91 -0.94
N ASP A 70 16.05 10.57 0.20
CA ASP A 70 17.03 11.42 0.87
C ASP A 70 17.82 10.63 1.91
N LEU A 71 19.11 10.56 1.62
CA LEU A 71 20.23 10.22 2.47
C LEU A 71 19.97 10.68 3.91
N LEU A 72 19.69 9.74 4.81
CA LEU A 72 19.93 9.96 6.23
C LEU A 72 21.44 10.19 6.36
N GLY A 73 21.80 11.47 6.51
CA GLY A 73 23.16 11.95 6.63
C GLY A 73 23.91 11.19 7.71
N THR A 74 25.10 10.75 7.32
CA THR A 74 26.19 10.43 8.23
C THR A 74 26.42 11.62 9.16
N ALA A 75 26.39 11.38 10.47
CA ALA A 75 27.17 12.10 11.46
C ALA A 75 27.50 11.13 12.61
#